data_AF-A0A7C5ZPY3-F1
#
_entry.id   AF-A0A7C5ZPY3-F1
#
_cell.length_a   1.000
_cell.length_b   1.000
_cell.length_c   1.000
_cell.angle_alpha   90.00
_cell.angle_beta   90.00
_cell.angle_gamma   90.00
#
_symmetry.space_group_name_H-M   'P 1'
#
loop_
_entity.id
_entity.type
_entity.pdbx_description
1 polymer ?
#
loop_
_entity_poly.entity_id
_entity_poly.type
_entity_poly.pdbx_seq_one_letter_code
_entity_poly.pdbx_strand_id
1 'polypeptide(L)'
;MGSIQYGYEPLIFGKSIQVEQAQRRETPKYSEISLKELGIKTATIKGMSNISFYIPFNLASFGGMPDTLYFRLNFAHTPAHQKDKMELRVYLNDTLIKTLPLEGYGTKGVDIKIPFQELSYGHNSLVVNLVNFTSSDNCFGAVTQSVLTVFDNSYFYWNSVNKRVKTIADFFKMVNGRVGLRIEDNKMLPLAVRILNMLPEVNKSIGTVEFIEKEDENYDYILSFVKPDSNKGLFEVYDPVEKRVVFSAKYELPFVYLVLKDLSTPELKVSLYGNPDVPALAHMYSIEDYLNLYGNVSVISESYFASFETGDKLRLRYERERGIGYYWMKYRLLIIILLSIPVLYLLMHTYRKLTRRTV
;
A
#
# COMPACT_ATOMS: atom_id res chain seq x y z
N MET A 1 38.43 77.99 -18.22
CA MET A 1 37.12 78.57 -17.88
C MET A 1 36.19 77.41 -17.52
N GLY A 2 35.67 77.37 -16.29
CA GLY A 2 34.59 76.47 -15.87
C GLY A 2 35.00 75.19 -15.13
N SER A 3 35.09 75.27 -13.79
CA SER A 3 35.00 74.15 -12.83
C SER A 3 33.63 73.46 -12.92
N ILE A 4 33.47 72.21 -12.47
CA ILE A 4 32.92 71.87 -11.13
C ILE A 4 33.26 70.41 -10.78
N GLN A 5 33.80 70.21 -9.57
CA GLN A 5 33.85 68.95 -8.84
C GLN A 5 32.47 68.59 -8.29
N TYR A 6 32.14 67.31 -8.19
CA TYR A 6 31.64 66.74 -6.93
C TYR A 6 32.18 65.33 -6.77
N GLY A 7 33.02 65.16 -5.75
CA GLY A 7 33.47 63.86 -5.30
C GLY A 7 32.40 63.17 -4.47
N TYR A 8 32.40 61.85 -4.55
CA TYR A 8 31.93 60.95 -3.51
C TYR A 8 32.92 59.79 -3.48
N GLU A 9 33.77 59.76 -2.45
CA GLU A 9 34.29 58.49 -1.95
C GLU A 9 33.30 58.00 -0.89
N PRO A 10 33.09 56.68 -0.82
CA PRO A 10 33.46 56.04 0.42
C PRO A 10 34.32 54.79 0.19
N LEU A 11 35.44 54.80 0.90
CA LEU A 11 36.20 53.66 1.39
C LEU A 11 35.31 52.45 1.73
N ILE A 12 35.54 51.33 1.04
CA ILE A 12 35.30 49.99 1.60
C ILE A 12 36.54 49.15 1.33
N PHE A 13 37.32 48.93 2.40
CA PHE A 13 38.30 47.85 2.48
C PHE A 13 37.55 46.51 2.43
N GLY A 14 37.41 45.95 1.24
CA GLY A 14 36.88 44.59 1.04
C GLY A 14 38.00 43.65 0.64
N LYS A 15 38.32 42.67 1.51
CA LYS A 15 39.04 41.46 1.08
C LYS A 15 38.30 40.86 -0.13
N SER A 16 39.05 40.42 -1.13
CA SER A 16 38.49 39.71 -2.28
C SER A 16 37.64 38.54 -1.80
N ILE A 17 36.33 38.64 -2.01
CA ILE A 17 35.43 37.51 -1.81
C ILE A 17 35.74 36.54 -2.94
N GLN A 18 36.46 35.47 -2.63
CA GLN A 18 36.54 34.33 -3.53
C GLN A 18 35.16 33.68 -3.56
N VAL A 19 34.42 33.96 -4.63
CA VAL A 19 33.21 33.21 -4.96
C VAL A 19 33.67 31.89 -5.55
N GLU A 20 33.93 30.90 -4.69
CA GLU A 20 33.93 29.51 -5.14
C GLU A 20 32.49 29.19 -5.57
N GLN A 21 32.33 28.76 -6.82
CA GLN A 21 31.07 28.19 -7.28
C GLN A 21 30.73 27.03 -6.35
N ALA A 22 29.74 27.24 -5.48
CA ALA A 22 29.10 26.15 -4.77
C ALA A 22 28.57 25.18 -5.81
N GLN A 23 29.28 24.07 -6.03
CA GLN A 23 28.73 22.92 -6.71
C GLN A 23 27.45 22.57 -5.96
N ARG A 24 26.31 22.91 -6.58
CA ARG A 24 24.99 22.56 -6.08
C ARG A 24 24.97 21.04 -6.09
N ARG A 25 25.29 20.42 -4.95
CA ARG A 25 25.05 19.00 -4.73
C ARG A 25 23.55 18.84 -4.92
N GLU A 26 23.15 18.27 -6.06
CA GLU A 26 21.80 17.79 -6.26
C GLU A 26 21.53 16.82 -5.12
N THR A 27 20.84 17.32 -4.09
CA THR A 27 20.44 16.48 -2.98
C THR A 27 19.40 15.55 -3.59
N PRO A 28 19.59 14.22 -3.56
CA PRO A 28 18.59 13.31 -4.10
C PRO A 28 17.25 13.66 -3.48
N LYS A 29 16.21 13.79 -4.31
CA LYS A 29 14.87 14.16 -3.84
C LYS A 29 14.24 12.94 -3.17
N TYR A 30 14.62 12.67 -1.92
CA TYR A 30 13.98 11.68 -1.08
C TYR A 30 12.83 12.33 -0.30
N SER A 31 11.79 11.55 -0.05
CA SER A 31 10.79 11.85 0.96
C SER A 31 11.30 11.36 2.31
N GLU A 32 10.98 12.09 3.39
CA GLU A 32 11.35 11.71 4.75
C GLU A 32 10.20 11.95 5.73
N ILE A 33 10.17 11.16 6.81
CA ILE A 33 9.30 11.39 7.96
C ILE A 33 10.06 11.04 9.24
N SER A 34 10.18 12.02 10.13
CA SER A 34 10.84 11.86 11.42
C SER A 34 9.96 11.15 12.44
N LEU A 35 10.59 10.58 13.47
CA LEU A 35 9.88 10.03 14.62
C LEU A 35 9.03 11.12 15.30
N LYS A 36 9.53 12.36 15.34
CA LYS A 36 8.75 13.52 15.83
C LYS A 36 7.46 13.71 15.06
N GLU A 37 7.48 13.63 13.73
CA GLU A 37 6.29 13.75 12.87
C GLU A 37 5.34 12.55 13.01
N LEU A 38 5.88 11.37 13.32
CA LEU A 38 5.10 10.19 13.72
C LEU A 38 4.54 10.28 15.15
N GLY A 39 4.79 11.38 15.89
CA GLY A 39 4.34 11.58 17.26
C GLY A 39 5.17 10.86 18.33
N ILE A 40 6.33 10.30 17.95
CA ILE A 40 7.26 9.61 18.84
C ILE A 40 8.31 10.61 19.32
N LYS A 41 8.36 10.84 20.63
CA LYS A 41 9.31 11.76 21.27
C LYS A 41 10.63 11.08 21.59
N THR A 42 11.69 11.87 21.75
CA THR A 42 12.95 11.38 22.29
C THR A 42 12.69 10.66 23.61
N ALA A 43 13.17 9.42 23.71
CA ALA A 43 12.92 8.56 24.85
C ALA A 43 14.22 7.95 25.34
N THR A 44 14.36 7.87 26.66
CA THR A 44 15.50 7.24 27.33
C THR A 44 14.99 6.11 28.20
N ILE A 45 15.40 4.89 27.89
CA ILE A 45 15.03 3.68 28.62
C ILE A 45 16.24 3.18 29.38
N LYS A 46 16.03 2.84 30.65
CA LYS A 46 17.04 2.22 31.51
C LYS A 46 16.63 0.78 31.80
N GLY A 47 17.59 -0.13 31.84
CA GLY A 47 17.33 -1.53 32.13
C GLY A 47 18.60 -2.34 32.31
N MET A 48 18.41 -3.65 32.46
CA MET A 48 19.47 -4.61 32.72
C MET A 48 19.65 -5.52 31.51
N SER A 49 20.85 -5.53 30.93
CA SER A 49 21.31 -6.47 29.89
C SER A 49 20.53 -6.53 28.56
N ASN A 50 19.25 -6.16 28.54
CA ASN A 50 18.36 -6.24 27.39
C ASN A 50 17.30 -5.13 27.50
N ILE A 51 17.34 -4.16 26.59
CA ILE A 51 16.48 -2.98 26.59
C ILE A 51 15.88 -2.80 25.20
N SER A 52 14.55 -2.75 25.11
CA SER A 52 13.85 -2.58 23.84
C SER A 52 13.12 -1.25 23.77
N PHE A 53 13.27 -0.56 22.64
CA PHE A 53 12.47 0.60 22.25
C PHE A 53 11.64 0.25 21.02
N TYR A 54 10.34 0.49 21.10
CA TYR A 54 9.37 0.16 20.04
C TYR A 54 9.02 1.41 19.24
N ILE A 55 9.09 1.29 17.92
CA ILE A 55 8.78 2.33 16.95
C ILE A 55 7.65 1.81 16.07
N PRO A 56 6.38 2.06 16.44
CA PRO A 56 5.25 1.75 15.57
C PRO A 56 5.22 2.71 14.39
N PHE A 57 4.91 2.21 13.20
CA PHE A 57 4.69 3.04 12.02
C PHE A 57 3.63 2.39 11.12
N ASN A 58 2.92 3.21 10.34
CA ASN A 58 1.94 2.74 9.37
C ASN A 58 2.38 3.16 7.97
N LEU A 59 2.48 2.22 7.02
CA LEU A 59 2.91 2.51 5.65
C LEU A 59 2.02 3.51 4.92
N ALA A 60 0.77 3.65 5.35
CA ALA A 60 -0.11 4.64 4.79
C ALA A 60 0.32 6.09 5.09
N SER A 61 1.06 6.32 6.17
CA SER A 61 1.67 7.63 6.47
C SER A 61 2.80 8.01 5.49
N PHE A 62 3.29 7.04 4.72
CA PHE A 62 4.30 7.23 3.67
C PHE A 62 3.65 7.52 2.31
N GLY A 63 2.32 7.45 2.22
CA GLY A 63 1.57 7.61 0.97
C GLY A 63 1.35 6.31 0.20
N GLY A 64 1.93 5.19 0.63
CA GLY A 64 1.86 3.90 -0.06
C GLY A 64 2.99 2.96 0.36
N MET A 65 3.09 1.81 -0.31
CA MET A 65 4.17 0.85 -0.10
C MET A 65 5.48 1.41 -0.72
N PRO A 66 6.54 1.70 0.06
CA PRO A 66 7.76 2.27 -0.51
C PRO A 66 8.55 1.22 -1.32
N ASP A 67 9.09 1.62 -2.47
CA ASP A 67 9.94 0.72 -3.28
C ASP A 67 11.29 0.44 -2.57
N THR A 68 11.80 1.46 -1.90
CA THR A 68 12.99 1.37 -1.04
C THR A 68 12.73 2.18 0.22
N LEU A 69 12.88 1.56 1.38
CA LEU A 69 12.69 2.19 2.67
C LEU A 69 13.96 2.05 3.50
N TYR A 70 14.41 3.16 4.07
CA TYR A 70 15.51 3.20 5.01
C TYR A 70 15.06 3.90 6.29
N PHE A 71 15.69 3.52 7.40
CA PHE A 71 15.52 4.18 8.68
C PHE A 71 16.88 4.68 9.18
N ARG A 72 17.01 6.00 9.30
CA ARG A 72 18.13 6.65 9.97
C ARG A 72 17.86 6.64 11.47
N LEU A 73 18.55 5.77 12.19
CA LEU A 73 18.47 5.72 13.65
C LEU A 73 19.55 6.61 14.27
N ASN A 74 19.12 7.63 14.99
CA ASN A 74 19.97 8.43 15.86
C ASN A 74 19.75 8.01 17.31
N PHE A 75 20.81 7.58 17.98
CA PHE A 75 20.71 7.02 19.33
C PHE A 75 21.95 7.33 20.17
N ALA A 76 21.83 7.21 21.49
CA ALA A 76 22.93 7.20 22.43
C ALA A 76 22.78 6.02 23.39
N HIS A 77 23.89 5.53 23.91
CA HIS A 77 23.87 4.44 24.89
C HIS A 77 24.93 4.63 25.97
N THR A 78 24.77 3.95 27.10
CA THR A 78 25.84 3.84 28.11
C THR A 78 27.08 3.20 27.50
N PRO A 79 28.29 3.72 27.76
CA PRO A 79 29.51 3.09 27.29
C PRO A 79 29.62 1.66 27.79
N ALA A 80 30.08 0.76 26.92
CA ALA A 80 30.42 -0.60 27.31
C ALA A 80 31.64 -0.59 28.25
N HIS A 81 31.63 -1.44 29.28
CA HIS A 81 32.83 -1.67 30.08
C HIS A 81 33.90 -2.36 29.22
N GLN A 82 35.19 -2.20 29.54
CA GLN A 82 36.32 -2.61 28.67
C GLN A 82 36.29 -4.08 28.20
N LYS A 83 35.63 -4.98 28.95
CA LYS A 83 35.51 -6.41 28.62
C LYS A 83 34.09 -6.84 28.23
N ASP A 84 33.12 -5.94 28.35
CA ASP A 84 31.73 -6.25 28.02
C ASP A 84 31.50 -6.06 26.52
N LYS A 85 30.62 -6.89 25.96
CA LYS A 85 30.21 -6.75 24.56
C LYS A 85 28.80 -6.20 24.51
N MET A 86 28.61 -5.10 23.81
CA MET A 86 27.29 -4.51 23.59
C MET A 86 26.94 -4.57 22.12
N GLU A 87 25.68 -4.89 21.84
CA GLU A 87 25.13 -4.96 20.49
C GLU A 87 23.80 -4.21 20.43
N LEU A 88 23.57 -3.54 19.31
CA LEU A 88 22.25 -3.05 18.93
C LEU A 88 21.66 -3.99 17.90
N ARG A 89 20.49 -4.54 18.20
CA ARG A 89 19.69 -5.37 17.30
C ARG A 89 18.48 -4.58 16.86
N VAL A 90 18.14 -4.66 15.59
CA VAL A 90 16.95 -4.02 15.03
C VAL A 90 16.08 -5.12 14.45
N TYR A 91 14.85 -5.20 14.93
CA TYR A 91 13.84 -6.11 14.45
C TYR A 91 12.77 -5.34 13.70
N LEU A 92 12.23 -5.93 12.64
CA LEU A 92 11.02 -5.48 11.95
C LEU A 92 9.99 -6.60 12.07
N ASN A 93 8.82 -6.30 12.66
CA ASN A 93 7.74 -7.27 12.83
C ASN A 93 8.26 -8.62 13.40
N ASP A 94 9.05 -8.52 14.47
CA ASP A 94 9.72 -9.64 15.15
C ASP A 94 10.85 -10.35 14.38
N THR A 95 11.11 -10.01 13.11
CA THR A 95 12.25 -10.50 12.32
C THR A 95 13.49 -9.65 12.56
N LEU A 96 14.63 -10.26 12.91
CA LEU A 96 15.92 -9.56 13.05
C LEU A 96 16.44 -9.10 11.67
N ILE A 97 16.56 -7.78 11.47
CA ILE A 97 17.01 -7.19 10.19
C ILE A 97 18.42 -6.59 10.24
N LYS A 98 18.92 -6.24 11.43
CA LYS A 98 20.26 -5.67 11.58
C LYS A 98 20.82 -5.96 12.97
N THR A 99 22.13 -6.23 13.02
CA THR A 99 22.93 -6.26 14.26
C THR A 99 24.12 -5.34 14.09
N LEU A 100 24.42 -4.55 15.11
CA LEU A 100 25.54 -3.61 15.14
C LEU A 100 26.32 -3.79 16.45
N PRO A 101 27.62 -4.09 16.41
CA PRO A 101 28.45 -4.00 17.61
C PRO A 101 28.55 -2.53 18.06
N LEU A 102 28.52 -2.31 19.37
CA LEU A 102 28.55 -0.97 19.97
C LEU A 102 29.86 -0.73 20.72
N GLU A 103 30.62 0.26 20.26
CA GLU A 103 31.88 0.70 20.90
C GLU A 103 31.88 2.19 21.20
N GLY A 104 32.53 2.62 22.28
CA GLY A 104 32.63 4.05 22.63
C GLY A 104 31.34 4.64 23.23
N TYR A 105 31.23 5.98 23.20
CA TYR A 105 30.17 6.76 23.83
C TYR A 105 29.65 7.88 22.93
N GLY A 106 28.55 8.51 23.33
CA GLY A 106 27.96 9.67 22.65
C GLY A 106 26.84 9.30 21.67
N THR A 107 26.43 10.30 20.89
CA THR A 107 25.38 10.15 19.88
C THR A 107 25.93 9.50 18.62
N LYS A 108 25.24 8.47 18.15
CA LYS A 108 25.55 7.73 16.93
C LYS A 108 24.38 7.80 15.98
N GLY A 109 24.68 7.74 14.68
CA GLY A 109 23.69 7.68 13.61
C GLY A 109 24.01 6.52 12.67
N VAL A 110 23.02 5.71 12.33
CA VAL A 110 23.17 4.57 11.41
C VAL A 110 21.97 4.47 10.47
N ASP A 111 22.26 4.13 9.22
CA ASP A 111 21.22 3.85 8.22
C ASP A 111 20.93 2.35 8.17
N ILE A 112 19.66 2.01 8.32
CA ILE A 112 19.16 0.64 8.31
C ILE A 112 18.24 0.50 7.10
N LYS A 113 18.61 -0.35 6.15
CA LYS A 113 17.73 -0.71 5.03
C LYS A 113 16.60 -1.61 5.55
N ILE A 114 15.36 -1.22 5.28
CA ILE A 114 14.17 -1.98 5.67
C ILE A 114 13.85 -2.99 4.56
N PRO A 115 13.84 -4.31 4.84
CA PRO A 115 13.56 -5.31 3.83
C PRO A 115 12.07 -5.32 3.47
N PHE A 116 11.77 -5.07 2.19
CA PHE A 116 10.40 -4.99 1.68
C PHE A 116 9.56 -6.25 1.95
N GLN A 117 10.19 -7.43 1.91
CA GLN A 117 9.53 -8.73 2.10
C GLN A 117 9.01 -8.96 3.52
N GLU A 118 9.49 -8.20 4.51
CA GLU A 118 9.05 -8.29 5.91
C GLU A 118 8.01 -7.20 6.26
N LEU A 119 7.75 -6.26 5.33
CA LEU A 119 6.76 -5.21 5.52
C LEU A 119 5.35 -5.76 5.30
N SER A 120 4.47 -5.42 6.24
CA SER A 120 3.03 -5.66 6.13
C SER A 120 2.32 -4.41 5.62
N TYR A 121 1.24 -4.58 4.86
CA TYR A 121 0.33 -3.47 4.57
C TYR A 121 -0.25 -2.92 5.88
N GLY A 122 -0.29 -1.59 6.03
CA GLY A 122 -0.73 -0.93 7.26
C GLY A 122 0.35 -0.86 8.35
N HIS A 123 0.02 -1.35 9.54
CA HIS A 123 0.85 -1.22 10.75
C HIS A 123 2.07 -2.15 10.72
N ASN A 124 3.21 -1.61 11.12
CA ASN A 124 4.48 -2.29 11.27
C ASN A 124 5.16 -1.80 12.55
N SER A 125 6.09 -2.59 13.09
CA SER A 125 6.86 -2.21 14.28
C SER A 125 8.35 -2.44 14.07
N LEU A 126 9.15 -1.40 14.30
CA LEU A 126 10.58 -1.53 14.48
C LEU A 126 10.91 -1.63 15.97
N VAL A 127 11.72 -2.61 16.34
CA VAL A 127 12.22 -2.75 17.71
C VAL A 127 13.73 -2.52 17.70
N VAL A 128 14.16 -1.46 18.37
CA VAL A 128 15.58 -1.18 18.63
C VAL A 128 15.92 -1.78 19.97
N ASN A 129 16.77 -2.80 19.96
CA ASN A 129 17.06 -3.64 21.09
C ASN A 129 18.55 -3.56 21.46
N LEU A 130 18.85 -3.01 22.62
CA LEU A 130 20.19 -2.95 23.17
C LEU A 130 20.45 -4.19 24.03
N VAL A 131 21.45 -4.98 23.66
CA VAL A 131 21.89 -6.15 24.41
C VAL A 131 23.28 -5.89 24.97
N ASN A 132 23.47 -6.16 26.26
CA ASN A 132 24.76 -6.09 26.94
C ASN A 132 25.13 -7.46 27.51
N PHE A 133 26.22 -8.02 26.99
CA PHE A 133 26.85 -9.23 27.49
C PHE A 133 27.90 -8.86 28.52
N THR A 134 27.49 -8.91 29.79
CA THR A 134 28.39 -8.67 30.92
C THR A 134 29.42 -9.79 31.04
N SER A 135 30.69 -9.43 31.05
CA SER A 135 31.80 -10.36 31.30
C SER A 135 31.77 -10.91 32.73
N SER A 136 32.24 -12.14 32.91
CA SER A 136 32.33 -12.81 34.22
C SER A 136 33.12 -12.00 35.26
N ASP A 137 34.06 -11.19 34.79
CA ASP A 137 34.92 -10.33 35.60
C ASP A 137 34.17 -9.15 36.22
N ASN A 138 32.90 -8.90 35.85
CA ASN A 138 32.07 -7.81 36.36
C ASN A 138 30.87 -8.29 37.20
N CYS A 139 30.78 -9.58 37.54
CA CYS A 139 29.72 -10.13 38.40
C CYS A 139 29.95 -9.87 39.91
N PHE A 140 30.35 -8.66 40.31
CA PHE A 140 30.61 -8.29 41.71
C PHE A 140 29.36 -7.87 42.50
N GLY A 141 28.17 -8.32 42.11
CA GLY A 141 26.90 -8.02 42.80
C GLY A 141 26.30 -6.63 42.49
N ALA A 142 27.00 -5.76 41.78
CA ALA A 142 26.44 -4.52 41.24
C ALA A 142 25.90 -4.76 39.83
N VAL A 143 24.58 -4.75 39.69
CA VAL A 143 23.93 -4.87 38.38
C VAL A 143 24.20 -3.59 37.57
N THR A 144 25.00 -3.71 36.50
CA THR A 144 25.27 -2.59 35.60
C THR A 144 23.98 -2.21 34.86
N GLN A 145 23.43 -1.04 35.17
CA GLN A 145 22.30 -0.50 34.41
C GLN A 145 22.79 0.04 33.08
N SER A 146 22.22 -0.46 32.00
CA SER A 146 22.40 0.11 30.66
C SER A 146 21.32 1.13 30.39
N VAL A 147 21.66 2.12 29.57
CA VAL A 147 20.70 3.13 29.12
C VAL A 147 20.75 3.21 27.59
N LEU A 148 19.58 3.26 26.97
CA LEU A 148 19.40 3.52 25.55
C LEU A 148 18.54 4.78 25.39
N THR A 149 19.03 5.75 24.63
CA THR A 149 18.27 6.91 24.21
C THR A 149 18.07 6.85 22.71
N VAL A 150 16.82 6.90 22.25
CA VAL A 150 16.46 7.05 20.83
C VAL A 150 15.94 8.47 20.62
N PHE A 151 16.55 9.19 19.69
CA PHE A 151 16.21 10.59 19.41
C PHE A 151 15.07 10.69 18.40
N ASP A 152 14.17 11.65 18.62
CA ASP A 152 13.01 11.90 17.74
C ASP A 152 13.38 12.50 16.37
N ASN A 153 14.62 12.95 16.21
CA ASN A 153 15.20 13.32 14.93
C ASN A 153 15.69 12.11 14.10
N SER A 154 15.49 10.88 14.59
CA SER A 154 15.57 9.68 13.74
C SER A 154 14.43 9.74 12.72
N TYR A 155 14.63 9.24 11.51
CA TYR A 155 13.65 9.39 10.43
C TYR A 155 13.69 8.23 9.45
N PHE A 156 12.54 7.97 8.83
CA PHE A 156 12.48 7.12 7.66
C PHE A 156 12.65 7.96 6.41
N TYR A 157 13.26 7.39 5.37
CA TYR A 157 13.36 8.03 4.07
C TYR A 157 13.21 7.02 2.93
N TRP A 158 12.61 7.49 1.83
CA TRP A 158 12.27 6.68 0.65
C TRP A 158 12.27 7.53 -0.61
N ASN A 159 12.34 6.87 -1.77
CA ASN A 159 12.37 7.55 -3.08
C ASN A 159 10.99 7.67 -3.73
N SER A 160 10.21 6.58 -3.69
CA SER A 160 8.93 6.45 -4.37
C SER A 160 8.05 5.46 -3.62
N VAL A 161 6.74 5.55 -3.87
CA VAL A 161 5.74 4.66 -3.30
C VAL A 161 4.85 4.07 -4.38
N ASN A 162 4.44 2.82 -4.16
CA ASN A 162 3.44 2.11 -4.91
C ASN A 162 2.14 2.04 -4.10
N LYS A 163 1.03 2.50 -4.67
CA LYS A 163 -0.29 2.51 -4.03
C LYS A 163 -1.10 1.26 -4.30
N ARG A 164 -0.61 0.34 -5.16
CA ARG A 164 -1.35 -0.88 -5.49
C ARG A 164 -1.56 -1.76 -4.25
N VAL A 165 -2.80 -2.17 -4.09
CA VAL A 165 -3.28 -3.06 -3.03
C VAL A 165 -3.83 -4.33 -3.68
N LYS A 166 -3.69 -5.47 -2.99
CA LYS A 166 -4.06 -6.78 -3.54
C LYS A 166 -5.40 -7.27 -3.00
N THR A 167 -5.69 -6.97 -1.75
CA THR A 167 -6.89 -7.43 -1.05
C THR A 167 -7.73 -6.26 -0.55
N ILE A 168 -9.01 -6.50 -0.28
CA ILE A 168 -9.90 -5.50 0.30
C ILE A 168 -9.37 -5.06 1.68
N ALA A 169 -8.83 -5.99 2.47
CA ALA A 169 -8.15 -5.67 3.72
C ALA A 169 -6.96 -4.71 3.52
N ASP A 170 -6.13 -4.93 2.50
CA ASP A 170 -5.00 -4.05 2.19
C ASP A 170 -5.46 -2.63 1.81
N PHE A 171 -6.57 -2.52 1.07
CA PHE A 171 -7.18 -1.23 0.75
C PHE A 171 -7.50 -0.44 2.02
N PHE A 172 -8.21 -1.06 2.98
CA PHE A 172 -8.54 -0.41 4.25
C PHE A 172 -7.30 -0.06 5.10
N LYS A 173 -6.27 -0.89 5.07
CA LYS A 173 -5.01 -0.66 5.80
C LYS A 173 -4.19 0.49 5.20
N MET A 174 -4.31 0.73 3.90
CA MET A 174 -3.43 1.64 3.15
C MET A 174 -4.06 2.98 2.76
N VAL A 175 -5.40 3.08 2.75
CA VAL A 175 -6.13 4.29 2.37
C VAL A 175 -5.61 5.55 3.10
N ASN A 176 -5.12 6.53 2.35
CA ASN A 176 -4.51 7.74 2.87
C ASN A 176 -4.68 8.92 1.91
N GLY A 177 -4.26 10.10 2.33
CA GLY A 177 -4.21 11.29 1.46
C GLY A 177 -5.60 11.76 1.07
N ARG A 178 -5.79 12.06 -0.23
CA ARG A 178 -7.06 12.49 -0.80
C ARG A 178 -7.89 11.29 -1.24
N VAL A 179 -9.04 11.08 -0.62
CA VAL A 179 -9.97 9.99 -0.94
C VAL A 179 -11.17 10.53 -1.71
N GLY A 180 -11.38 9.99 -2.91
CA GLY A 180 -12.57 10.28 -3.71
C GLY A 180 -13.73 9.40 -3.30
N LEU A 181 -14.90 9.99 -3.05
CA LEU A 181 -16.13 9.30 -2.69
C LEU A 181 -17.16 9.47 -3.80
N ARG A 182 -17.54 8.37 -4.46
CA ARG A 182 -18.58 8.33 -5.48
C ARG A 182 -19.81 7.62 -4.95
N ILE A 183 -20.97 8.26 -5.03
CA ILE A 183 -22.26 7.64 -4.66
C ILE A 183 -23.23 7.81 -5.83
N GLU A 184 -23.49 6.71 -6.56
CA GLU A 184 -24.48 6.66 -7.66
C GLU A 184 -25.82 6.08 -7.20
N ASP A 185 -25.82 5.27 -6.13
CA ASP A 185 -27.02 4.71 -5.51
C ASP A 185 -27.18 5.21 -4.07
N ASN A 186 -28.14 6.12 -3.89
CA ASN A 186 -28.44 6.72 -2.59
C ASN A 186 -28.87 5.70 -1.52
N LYS A 187 -29.33 4.51 -1.91
CA LYS A 187 -29.65 3.44 -0.94
C LYS A 187 -28.42 2.97 -0.16
N MET A 188 -27.22 3.15 -0.71
CA MET A 188 -25.96 2.76 -0.07
C MET A 188 -25.37 3.84 0.84
N LEU A 189 -26.01 5.01 0.95
CA LEU A 189 -25.51 6.10 1.79
C LEU A 189 -25.26 5.69 3.26
N PRO A 190 -26.14 4.90 3.93
CA PRO A 190 -25.87 4.46 5.31
C PRO A 190 -24.57 3.64 5.43
N LEU A 191 -24.33 2.75 4.46
CA LEU A 191 -23.11 1.95 4.41
C LEU A 191 -21.88 2.81 4.09
N ALA A 192 -22.01 3.77 3.17
CA ALA A 192 -20.95 4.69 2.83
C ALA A 192 -20.51 5.53 4.04
N VAL A 193 -21.47 6.13 4.75
CA VAL A 193 -21.20 6.91 5.98
C VAL A 193 -20.57 6.03 7.05
N ARG A 194 -21.06 4.80 7.22
CA ARG A 194 -20.49 3.86 8.18
C ARG A 194 -19.03 3.53 7.86
N ILE A 195 -18.72 3.18 6.60
CA ILE A 195 -17.36 2.89 6.17
C ILE A 195 -16.46 4.10 6.43
N LEU A 196 -16.88 5.29 6.01
CA LEU A 196 -16.12 6.53 6.22
C LEU A 196 -15.85 6.84 7.70
N ASN A 197 -16.79 6.51 8.59
CA ASN A 197 -16.59 6.68 10.03
C ASN A 197 -15.59 5.68 10.61
N MET A 198 -15.46 4.48 10.03
CA MET A 198 -14.50 3.46 10.47
C MET A 198 -13.08 3.68 9.93
N LEU A 199 -12.93 4.35 8.77
CA LEU A 199 -11.61 4.54 8.15
C LEU A 199 -10.58 5.23 9.06
N PRO A 200 -10.92 6.33 9.78
CA PRO A 200 -9.98 7.01 10.67
C PRO A 200 -9.51 6.16 11.85
N GLU A 201 -10.28 5.13 12.23
CA GLU A 201 -9.91 4.18 13.30
C GLU A 201 -8.73 3.30 12.86
N VAL A 202 -8.67 2.94 11.58
CA VAL A 202 -7.56 2.19 10.98
C VAL A 202 -6.40 3.12 10.63
N ASN A 203 -6.74 4.30 10.09
CA ASN A 203 -5.76 5.11 9.38
C ASN A 203 -6.01 6.61 9.53
N LYS A 204 -5.14 7.24 10.33
CA LYS A 204 -5.18 8.68 10.59
C LYS A 204 -4.52 9.52 9.49
N SER A 205 -3.96 8.89 8.45
CA SER A 205 -3.27 9.56 7.35
C SER A 205 -4.21 9.96 6.21
N ILE A 206 -5.52 9.84 6.38
CA ILE A 206 -6.53 10.39 5.47
C ILE A 206 -6.58 11.90 5.68
N GLY A 207 -6.26 12.66 4.63
CA GLY A 207 -6.24 14.12 4.66
C GLY A 207 -7.60 14.73 4.35
N THR A 208 -8.17 14.40 3.18
CA THR A 208 -9.49 14.88 2.75
C THR A 208 -10.31 13.77 2.12
N VAL A 209 -11.63 13.88 2.27
CA VAL A 209 -12.62 13.05 1.58
C VAL A 209 -13.52 13.97 0.78
N GLU A 210 -13.60 13.78 -0.53
CA GLU A 210 -14.33 14.66 -1.45
C GLU A 210 -15.31 13.86 -2.30
N PHE A 211 -16.50 14.41 -2.54
CA PHE A 211 -17.48 13.79 -3.43
C PHE A 211 -17.05 13.97 -4.89
N ILE A 212 -17.08 12.89 -5.67
CA ILE A 212 -16.69 12.89 -7.09
C ILE A 212 -17.79 12.33 -7.97
N GLU A 213 -17.94 12.89 -9.18
CA GLU A 213 -18.89 12.42 -10.18
C GLU A 213 -18.32 11.33 -11.08
N LYS A 214 -17.00 11.35 -11.34
CA LYS A 214 -16.30 10.43 -12.24
C LYS A 214 -14.95 10.02 -11.64
N GLU A 215 -14.43 8.88 -12.13
CA GLU A 215 -13.08 8.42 -11.82
C GLU A 215 -12.08 9.51 -12.27
N ASP A 216 -11.31 10.05 -11.32
CA ASP A 216 -10.28 11.07 -11.53
C ASP A 216 -8.97 10.59 -10.90
N GLU A 217 -7.87 10.69 -11.64
CA GLU A 217 -6.53 10.27 -11.22
C GLU A 217 -5.92 11.20 -10.16
N ASN A 218 -6.54 12.35 -9.89
CA ASN A 218 -6.08 13.28 -8.85
C ASN A 218 -6.26 12.77 -7.41
N TYR A 219 -6.92 11.61 -7.22
CA TYR A 219 -7.13 11.02 -5.90
C TYR A 219 -6.20 9.86 -5.64
N ASP A 220 -5.84 9.69 -4.37
CA ASP A 220 -4.95 8.61 -3.92
C ASP A 220 -5.69 7.28 -3.84
N TYR A 221 -6.96 7.32 -3.44
CA TYR A 221 -7.87 6.18 -3.32
C TYR A 221 -9.30 6.58 -3.68
N ILE A 222 -10.10 5.64 -4.19
CA ILE A 222 -11.50 5.86 -4.54
C ILE A 222 -12.41 4.84 -3.86
N LEU A 223 -13.47 5.34 -3.22
CA LEU A 223 -14.60 4.56 -2.71
C LEU A 223 -15.83 4.81 -3.57
N SER A 224 -16.32 3.76 -4.23
CA SER A 224 -17.37 3.88 -5.22
C SER A 224 -18.59 3.03 -4.88
N PHE A 225 -19.68 3.69 -4.49
CA PHE A 225 -20.98 3.09 -4.22
C PHE A 225 -21.85 3.20 -5.49
N VAL A 226 -21.75 2.17 -6.34
CA VAL A 226 -22.33 2.16 -7.70
C VAL A 226 -23.55 1.27 -7.83
N LYS A 227 -24.41 1.58 -8.79
CA LYS A 227 -25.56 0.71 -9.10
C LYS A 227 -25.06 -0.67 -9.56
N PRO A 228 -25.73 -1.76 -9.15
CA PRO A 228 -25.35 -3.11 -9.57
C PRO A 228 -25.45 -3.29 -11.08
N ASP A 229 -24.50 -4.02 -11.66
CA ASP A 229 -24.65 -4.51 -13.03
C ASP A 229 -25.67 -5.66 -13.04
N SER A 230 -26.78 -5.46 -13.73
CA SER A 230 -27.87 -6.44 -13.85
C SER A 230 -27.46 -7.83 -14.34
N ASN A 231 -26.28 -7.96 -14.96
CA ASN A 231 -25.73 -9.24 -15.43
C ASN A 231 -24.82 -9.92 -14.42
N LYS A 232 -24.44 -9.23 -13.33
CA LYS A 232 -23.42 -9.68 -12.38
C LYS A 232 -23.96 -10.12 -11.02
N GLY A 233 -25.27 -10.05 -10.80
CA GLY A 233 -25.90 -10.46 -9.54
C GLY A 233 -26.14 -11.97 -9.38
N LEU A 234 -25.83 -12.76 -10.40
CA LEU A 234 -25.81 -14.23 -10.35
C LEU A 234 -24.41 -14.70 -10.72
N PHE A 235 -23.68 -15.22 -9.75
CA PHE A 235 -22.33 -15.68 -9.99
C PHE A 235 -21.94 -16.83 -9.09
N GLU A 236 -20.96 -17.59 -9.56
CA GLU A 236 -20.31 -18.64 -8.82
C GLU A 236 -18.82 -18.34 -8.73
N VAL A 237 -18.28 -18.57 -7.54
CA VAL A 237 -16.84 -18.62 -7.31
C VAL A 237 -16.43 -20.08 -7.45
N TYR A 238 -15.58 -20.35 -8.42
CA TYR A 238 -15.19 -21.69 -8.82
C TYR A 238 -13.68 -21.89 -8.66
N ASP A 239 -13.30 -23.01 -8.08
CA ASP A 239 -11.92 -23.46 -8.01
C ASP A 239 -11.54 -24.18 -9.32
N PRO A 240 -10.63 -23.62 -10.14
CA PRO A 240 -10.23 -24.23 -11.41
C PRO A 240 -9.38 -25.50 -11.26
N VAL A 241 -8.73 -25.70 -10.12
CA VAL A 241 -7.88 -26.87 -9.84
C VAL A 241 -8.75 -28.03 -9.38
N GLU A 242 -9.60 -27.80 -8.38
CA GLU A 242 -10.44 -28.84 -7.77
C GLU A 242 -11.77 -29.06 -8.52
N LYS A 243 -12.07 -28.19 -9.49
CA LYS A 243 -13.30 -28.21 -10.29
C LYS A 243 -14.60 -28.18 -9.48
N ARG A 244 -14.60 -27.47 -8.35
CA ARG A 244 -15.78 -27.32 -7.48
C ARG A 244 -16.21 -25.85 -7.37
N VAL A 245 -17.50 -25.65 -7.16
CA VAL A 245 -18.06 -24.35 -6.80
C VAL A 245 -17.83 -24.16 -5.30
N VAL A 246 -17.07 -23.11 -4.95
CA VAL A 246 -16.76 -22.74 -3.57
C VAL A 246 -17.86 -21.84 -3.00
N PHE A 247 -18.49 -21.03 -3.85
CA PHE A 247 -19.58 -20.15 -3.47
C PHE A 247 -20.52 -19.90 -4.66
N SER A 248 -21.82 -19.74 -4.38
CA SER A 248 -22.83 -19.41 -5.38
C SER A 248 -23.73 -18.29 -4.83
N ALA A 249 -23.71 -17.13 -5.49
CA ALA A 249 -24.66 -16.06 -5.25
C ALA A 249 -25.89 -16.27 -6.12
N LYS A 250 -27.03 -16.50 -5.48
CA LYS A 250 -28.36 -16.50 -6.11
C LYS A 250 -29.14 -15.28 -5.62
N TYR A 251 -29.91 -14.64 -6.50
CA TYR A 251 -30.75 -13.46 -6.20
C TYR A 251 -31.77 -13.66 -5.07
N GLU A 252 -31.97 -14.88 -4.58
CA GLU A 252 -32.91 -15.22 -3.51
C GLU A 252 -32.54 -14.58 -2.17
N LEU A 253 -31.25 -14.24 -1.95
CA LEU A 253 -30.79 -13.55 -0.76
C LEU A 253 -30.14 -12.22 -1.14
N PRO A 254 -30.48 -11.12 -0.47
CA PRO A 254 -29.89 -9.83 -0.75
C PRO A 254 -28.47 -9.71 -0.17
N PHE A 255 -27.58 -9.05 -0.90
CA PHE A 255 -26.18 -8.91 -0.49
C PHE A 255 -25.53 -7.62 -1.01
N VAL A 256 -24.48 -7.21 -0.31
CA VAL A 256 -23.53 -6.19 -0.72
C VAL A 256 -22.33 -6.90 -1.34
N TYR A 257 -21.93 -6.43 -2.50
CA TYR A 257 -20.81 -6.96 -3.27
C TYR A 257 -19.69 -5.93 -3.29
N LEU A 258 -18.50 -6.33 -2.83
CA LEU A 258 -17.31 -5.50 -2.80
C LEU A 258 -16.31 -6.04 -3.81
N VAL A 259 -15.76 -5.16 -4.64
CA VAL A 259 -14.73 -5.51 -5.63
C VAL A 259 -13.63 -4.48 -5.57
N LEU A 260 -12.42 -4.96 -5.31
CA LEU A 260 -11.22 -4.18 -5.48
C LEU A 260 -10.84 -4.18 -6.97
N LYS A 261 -10.67 -2.98 -7.53
CA LYS A 261 -10.12 -2.81 -8.87
C LYS A 261 -8.63 -2.49 -8.81
N ASP A 262 -7.87 -3.24 -9.58
CA ASP A 262 -6.45 -2.98 -9.83
C ASP A 262 -6.31 -1.98 -10.98
N LEU A 263 -6.37 -0.69 -10.66
CA LEU A 263 -6.14 0.44 -11.56
C LEU A 263 -4.92 1.26 -11.07
N SER A 264 -4.53 2.30 -11.83
CA SER A 264 -3.50 3.26 -11.41
C SER A 264 -3.80 3.88 -10.04
N THR A 265 -5.07 4.20 -9.80
CA THR A 265 -5.63 4.59 -8.49
C THR A 265 -6.46 3.43 -7.94
N PRO A 266 -6.14 2.89 -6.74
CA PRO A 266 -6.93 1.85 -6.12
C PRO A 266 -8.38 2.28 -5.91
N GLU A 267 -9.32 1.45 -6.37
CA GLU A 267 -10.74 1.70 -6.22
C GLU A 267 -11.44 0.51 -5.60
N LEU A 268 -12.15 0.74 -4.50
CA LEU A 268 -13.07 -0.22 -3.91
C LEU A 268 -14.49 0.09 -4.38
N LYS A 269 -15.05 -0.79 -5.22
CA LYS A 269 -16.44 -0.72 -5.66
C LYS A 269 -17.34 -1.48 -4.72
N VAL A 270 -18.44 -0.86 -4.35
CA VAL A 270 -19.50 -1.42 -3.52
C VAL A 270 -20.78 -1.37 -4.34
N SER A 271 -21.50 -2.49 -4.40
CA SER A 271 -22.75 -2.62 -5.15
C SER A 271 -23.77 -3.43 -4.38
N LEU A 272 -25.05 -3.15 -4.62
CA LEU A 272 -26.18 -3.73 -3.90
C LEU A 272 -26.99 -4.70 -4.77
N TYR A 273 -27.23 -5.92 -4.32
CA TYR A 273 -28.08 -6.89 -5.03
C TYR A 273 -29.22 -7.40 -4.14
N GLY A 274 -30.41 -7.61 -4.70
CA GLY A 274 -31.56 -8.18 -3.98
C GLY A 274 -32.30 -7.26 -3.00
N ASN A 275 -31.89 -5.99 -2.86
CA ASN A 275 -32.48 -4.98 -1.96
C ASN A 275 -32.41 -5.35 -0.45
N PRO A 276 -31.20 -5.49 0.13
CA PRO A 276 -31.02 -5.77 1.56
C PRO A 276 -31.38 -4.55 2.42
N ASP A 277 -31.59 -4.80 3.71
CA ASP A 277 -31.63 -3.76 4.74
C ASP A 277 -30.21 -3.18 4.97
N VAL A 278 -29.84 -2.21 4.12
CA VAL A 278 -28.52 -1.55 4.17
C VAL A 278 -28.24 -0.91 5.53
N PRO A 279 -29.19 -0.18 6.18
CA PRO A 279 -28.98 0.32 7.53
C PRO A 279 -28.62 -0.78 8.55
N ALA A 280 -29.30 -1.93 8.52
CA ALA A 280 -28.99 -3.05 9.41
C ALA A 280 -27.59 -3.62 9.11
N LEU A 281 -27.29 -3.89 7.84
CA LEU A 281 -25.99 -4.41 7.41
C LEU A 281 -24.82 -3.49 7.76
N ALA A 282 -25.01 -2.17 7.66
CA ALA A 282 -23.98 -1.19 8.01
C ALA A 282 -23.56 -1.31 9.49
N HIS A 283 -24.49 -1.61 10.39
CA HIS A 283 -24.19 -1.72 11.82
C HIS A 283 -23.81 -3.13 12.27
N MET A 284 -24.01 -4.13 11.41
CA MET A 284 -23.73 -5.53 11.72
C MET A 284 -22.24 -5.85 11.81
N TYR A 285 -21.42 -5.18 10.99
CA TYR A 285 -20.00 -5.48 10.85
C TYR A 285 -19.13 -4.36 11.43
N SER A 286 -18.06 -4.77 12.12
CA SER A 286 -17.03 -3.87 12.65
C SER A 286 -15.88 -3.71 11.65
N ILE A 287 -14.96 -2.78 11.93
CA ILE A 287 -13.82 -2.55 11.05
C ILE A 287 -12.88 -3.76 11.00
N GLU A 288 -12.76 -4.52 12.09
CA GLU A 288 -11.98 -5.76 12.16
C GLU A 288 -12.47 -6.80 11.14
N ASP A 289 -13.79 -6.89 10.92
CA ASP A 289 -14.36 -7.78 9.91
C ASP A 289 -13.84 -7.39 8.51
N TYR A 290 -13.87 -6.10 8.15
CA TYR A 290 -13.34 -5.62 6.88
C TYR A 290 -11.83 -5.86 6.74
N LEU A 291 -11.07 -5.78 7.84
CA LEU A 291 -9.63 -6.05 7.86
C LEU A 291 -9.28 -7.54 7.70
N ASN A 292 -10.28 -8.44 7.79
CA ASN A 292 -10.16 -9.87 7.55
C ASN A 292 -10.59 -10.29 6.13
N LEU A 293 -10.94 -9.34 5.25
CA LEU A 293 -11.27 -9.60 3.85
C LEU A 293 -10.00 -9.75 2.99
N TYR A 294 -9.36 -10.92 3.06
CA TYR A 294 -8.12 -11.23 2.33
C TYR A 294 -8.31 -11.54 0.83
N GLY A 295 -9.53 -11.45 0.31
CA GLY A 295 -9.83 -11.52 -1.12
C GLY A 295 -9.85 -10.14 -1.80
N ASN A 296 -9.81 -10.14 -3.13
CA ASN A 296 -10.09 -8.94 -3.95
C ASN A 296 -11.58 -8.77 -4.26
N VAL A 297 -12.40 -9.78 -3.95
CA VAL A 297 -13.85 -9.75 -4.08
C VAL A 297 -14.47 -10.24 -2.77
N SER A 298 -15.54 -9.59 -2.31
CA SER A 298 -16.26 -9.97 -1.10
C SER A 298 -17.77 -9.88 -1.28
N VAL A 299 -18.47 -10.74 -0.55
CA VAL A 299 -19.92 -10.79 -0.50
C VAL A 299 -20.35 -10.73 0.97
N ILE A 300 -21.20 -9.76 1.26
CA ILE A 300 -21.68 -9.45 2.60
C ILE A 300 -23.21 -9.51 2.60
N SER A 301 -23.80 -10.29 3.50
CA SER A 301 -25.24 -10.32 3.77
C SER A 301 -25.47 -10.52 5.26
N GLU A 302 -26.71 -10.65 5.71
CA GLU A 302 -27.00 -10.94 7.12
C GLU A 302 -26.46 -12.30 7.59
N SER A 303 -26.22 -13.23 6.66
CA SER A 303 -25.90 -14.64 6.97
C SER A 303 -24.48 -15.05 6.58
N TYR A 304 -23.78 -14.25 5.78
CA TYR A 304 -22.44 -14.56 5.31
C TYR A 304 -21.60 -13.31 5.14
N PHE A 305 -20.33 -13.43 5.52
CA PHE A 305 -19.29 -12.43 5.35
C PHE A 305 -18.05 -13.15 4.84
N ALA A 306 -17.84 -13.10 3.52
CA ALA A 306 -16.83 -13.93 2.87
C ALA A 306 -16.08 -13.17 1.78
N SER A 307 -14.76 -13.38 1.71
CA SER A 307 -13.90 -12.86 0.65
C SER A 307 -13.26 -13.97 -0.18
N PHE A 308 -13.02 -13.68 -1.44
CA PHE A 308 -12.46 -14.60 -2.43
C PHE A 308 -11.33 -13.91 -3.21
N GLU A 309 -10.24 -14.63 -3.45
CA GLU A 309 -9.13 -14.19 -4.29
C GLU A 309 -9.37 -14.66 -5.73
N THR A 310 -9.94 -13.77 -6.53
CA THR A 310 -10.39 -14.04 -7.90
C THR A 310 -9.38 -13.53 -8.93
N GLY A 311 -9.20 -14.28 -10.03
CA GLY A 311 -8.20 -14.00 -11.06
C GLY A 311 -7.03 -14.98 -11.00
N ASP A 312 -6.32 -14.99 -9.87
CA ASP A 312 -5.14 -15.84 -9.68
C ASP A 312 -5.51 -17.25 -9.20
N LYS A 313 -6.28 -17.36 -8.11
CA LYS A 313 -6.66 -18.65 -7.50
C LYS A 313 -8.04 -19.12 -7.94
N LEU A 314 -9.05 -18.27 -7.75
CA LEU A 314 -10.45 -18.59 -8.04
C LEU A 314 -10.93 -17.86 -9.28
N ARG A 315 -11.94 -18.40 -9.95
CA ARG A 315 -12.59 -17.75 -11.10
C ARG A 315 -14.02 -17.39 -10.77
N LEU A 316 -14.44 -16.21 -11.20
CA LEU A 316 -15.84 -15.81 -11.20
C LEU A 316 -16.50 -16.28 -12.49
N ARG A 317 -17.61 -17.00 -12.35
CA ARG A 317 -18.50 -17.37 -13.45
C ARG A 317 -19.84 -16.70 -13.23
N TYR A 318 -20.16 -15.72 -14.05
CA TYR A 318 -21.48 -15.10 -14.02
C TYR A 318 -22.44 -15.93 -14.87
N GLU A 319 -23.61 -16.24 -14.35
CA GLU A 319 -24.59 -17.11 -15.02
C GLU A 319 -25.11 -16.48 -16.33
N ARG A 320 -25.14 -15.14 -16.38
CA ARG A 320 -25.59 -14.36 -17.54
C ARG A 320 -24.47 -13.90 -18.47
N GLU A 321 -23.20 -13.97 -18.07
CA GLU A 321 -22.10 -13.62 -18.98
C GLU A 321 -21.89 -14.74 -20.01
N ARG A 322 -22.27 -14.43 -21.25
CA ARG A 322 -22.07 -15.30 -22.40
C ARG A 322 -20.60 -15.24 -22.81
N GLY A 323 -19.81 -16.24 -22.41
CA GLY A 323 -18.42 -16.36 -22.83
C GLY A 323 -18.24 -16.63 -24.33
N ILE A 324 -17.00 -16.59 -24.81
CA ILE A 324 -16.64 -16.88 -26.22
C ILE A 324 -17.21 -18.25 -26.67
N GLY A 325 -17.24 -19.24 -25.77
CA GLY A 325 -17.84 -20.55 -26.04
C GLY A 325 -19.33 -20.49 -26.40
N TYR A 326 -20.11 -19.61 -25.76
CA TYR A 326 -21.51 -19.39 -26.11
C TYR A 326 -21.64 -18.83 -27.53
N TYR A 327 -20.84 -17.82 -27.87
CA TYR A 327 -20.85 -17.23 -29.22
C TYR A 327 -20.35 -18.21 -30.27
N TRP A 328 -19.32 -18.99 -29.98
CA TRP A 328 -18.85 -20.06 -30.85
C TRP A 328 -19.97 -21.07 -31.12
N MET A 329 -20.67 -21.53 -30.08
CA MET A 329 -21.72 -22.53 -30.24
C MET A 329 -22.94 -21.98 -30.98
N LYS A 330 -23.35 -20.74 -30.69
CA LYS A 330 -24.49 -20.07 -31.33
C LYS A 330 -24.23 -19.72 -32.79
N TYR A 331 -23.03 -19.24 -33.11
CA TYR A 331 -22.67 -18.74 -34.45
C TYR A 331 -21.77 -19.71 -35.23
N ARG A 332 -21.58 -20.95 -34.76
CA ARG A 332 -20.66 -21.94 -35.35
C ARG A 332 -20.84 -22.09 -36.85
N LEU A 333 -22.08 -22.28 -37.29
CA LEU A 333 -22.42 -22.45 -38.70
C LEU A 333 -22.11 -21.17 -39.51
N LEU A 334 -22.45 -20.00 -38.98
CA LEU A 334 -22.20 -18.73 -39.65
C LEU A 334 -20.70 -18.44 -39.78
N ILE A 335 -19.91 -18.73 -38.75
CA ILE A 335 -18.45 -18.58 -38.77
C ILE A 335 -17.83 -19.53 -39.79
N ILE A 336 -18.27 -20.80 -39.84
CA ILE A 336 -17.80 -21.79 -40.82
C ILE A 336 -18.18 -21.35 -42.25
N ILE A 337 -19.41 -20.89 -42.48
CA ILE A 337 -19.85 -20.40 -43.79
C ILE A 337 -18.99 -19.20 -44.22
N LEU A 338 -18.80 -18.23 -43.33
CA LEU A 338 -18.02 -17.03 -43.60
C LEU A 338 -16.54 -17.33 -43.90
N LEU A 339 -15.96 -18.33 -43.25
CA LEU A 339 -14.60 -18.82 -43.56
C LEU A 339 -14.53 -19.69 -44.82
N SER A 340 -15.62 -20.39 -45.18
CA SER A 340 -15.64 -21.26 -46.36
C SER A 340 -15.67 -20.48 -47.68
N ILE A 341 -16.29 -19.29 -47.71
CA ILE A 341 -16.37 -18.41 -48.89
C ILE A 341 -14.98 -18.02 -49.44
N PRO A 342 -14.05 -17.46 -48.64
CA PRO A 342 -12.71 -17.11 -49.15
C PRO A 342 -11.91 -18.34 -49.55
N VAL A 343 -12.05 -19.47 -48.83
CA VAL A 343 -11.38 -20.73 -49.19
C VAL A 343 -11.86 -21.25 -50.54
N LEU A 344 -13.18 -21.27 -50.77
CA LEU A 344 -13.78 -21.64 -52.05
C LEU A 344 -13.36 -20.69 -53.17
N TYR A 345 -13.29 -19.38 -52.89
CA TYR A 345 -12.81 -18.39 -53.86
C TYR A 345 -11.34 -18.63 -54.22
N LEU A 346 -10.49 -18.93 -53.24
CA LEU A 346 -9.06 -19.21 -53.43
C LEU A 346 -8.84 -20.54 -54.17
N LEU A 347 -9.63 -21.57 -53.85
CA LEU A 347 -9.66 -22.84 -54.59
C LEU A 347 -10.13 -22.65 -56.03
N MET A 348 -11.18 -21.87 -56.27
CA MET A 348 -11.65 -21.56 -57.63
C MET A 348 -10.60 -20.74 -58.40
N HIS A 349 -9.93 -19.80 -57.74
CA HIS A 349 -8.89 -18.99 -58.37
C HIS A 349 -7.67 -19.82 -58.75
N THR A 350 -7.20 -20.68 -57.84
CA THR A 350 -6.08 -21.61 -58.10
C THR A 350 -6.45 -22.64 -59.16
N TYR A 351 -7.65 -23.22 -59.12
CA TYR A 351 -8.15 -24.12 -60.16
C TYR A 351 -8.19 -23.43 -61.53
N ARG A 352 -8.75 -22.22 -61.63
CA ARG A 352 -8.74 -21.42 -62.88
C ARG A 352 -7.33 -21.10 -63.37
N LYS A 353 -6.39 -20.84 -62.46
CA LYS A 353 -5.00 -20.56 -62.79
C LYS A 353 -4.26 -21.80 -63.29
N LEU A 354 -4.54 -22.97 -62.70
CA LEU A 354 -3.95 -24.27 -63.08
C LEU A 354 -4.57 -24.84 -64.36
N THR A 355 -5.85 -24.56 -64.64
CA THR A 355 -6.54 -24.99 -65.87
C THR A 355 -6.32 -24.05 -67.06
N ARG A 356 -5.83 -22.82 -66.83
CA ARG A 356 -5.40 -21.90 -67.91
C ARG A 356 -3.95 -22.16 -68.33
N ARG A 357 -3.75 -23.25 -69.10
CA ARG A 357 -2.80 -23.49 -70.22
C ARG A 357 -2.47 -24.99 -70.24
N THR A 358 -2.84 -25.72 -71.29
CA THR A 358 -2.19 -25.65 -72.61
C THR A 358 -3.14 -26.01 -73.76
N VAL A 359 -3.41 -25.03 -74.63
CA VAL A 359 -3.43 -25.18 -76.10
C VAL A 359 -2.65 -24.00 -76.65
#